data_AF-A0A7X0U5U9-F1
#
_entry.id   AF-A0A7X0U5U9-F1
#
_cell.length_a   1.000
_cell.length_b   1.000
_cell.length_c   1.000
_cell.angle_alpha   90.00
_cell.angle_beta   90.00
_cell.angle_gamma   90.00
#
_symmetry.space_group_name_H-M   'P 1'
#
loop_
_entity.id
_entity.type
_entity.pdbx_description
1 polymer ?
#
loop_
_entity_poly.entity_id
_entity_poly.type
_entity_poly.pdbx_seq_one_letter_code
_entity_poly.pdbx_strand_id
1 'polypeptide(L)'
;MDRETLVQLLDNAGEAGRACRRALMAGASFEIWPDPIEAFPLAKIYQRRARLTRRMGIPSLGFDEAVTQLGACGLQHLILGIVKSTESDYRFQLFLSPDALRVVACLGVSKQRERSAHTTPD
;
A
#
# COMPACT_ATOMS: atom_id res chain seq x y z
N MET A 1 10.39 -9.41 9.29
CA MET A 1 9.02 -9.92 9.05
C MET A 1 9.08 -10.93 7.92
N ASP A 2 8.44 -12.09 8.10
CA ASP A 2 8.28 -13.09 7.03
C ASP A 2 6.92 -12.94 6.29
N ARG A 3 6.76 -13.72 5.23
CA ARG A 3 5.57 -13.71 4.37
C ARG A 3 4.31 -14.14 5.11
N GLU A 4 4.42 -15.18 5.94
CA GLU A 4 3.27 -15.78 6.63
C GLU A 4 2.68 -14.79 7.64
N THR A 5 3.55 -14.13 8.41
CA THR A 5 3.17 -13.05 9.31
C THR A 5 2.46 -11.94 8.54
N LEU A 6 3.03 -11.46 7.44
CA LEU A 6 2.42 -10.38 6.65
C LEU A 6 1.04 -10.76 6.08
N VAL A 7 0.90 -12.01 5.62
CA VAL A 7 -0.37 -12.55 5.14
C VAL A 7 -1.44 -12.53 6.24
N GLN A 8 -1.10 -12.91 7.47
CA GLN A 8 -2.03 -12.89 8.61
C GLN A 8 -2.44 -11.45 8.97
N LEU A 9 -1.51 -10.50 8.93
CA LEU A 9 -1.82 -9.09 9.24
C LEU A 9 -2.77 -8.41 8.24
N LEU A 10 -2.88 -8.94 7.01
CA LEU A 10 -3.70 -8.36 5.95
C LEU A 10 -5.18 -8.77 6.01
N ASP A 11 -5.58 -9.70 6.88
CA ASP A 11 -6.97 -10.20 6.96
C ASP A 11 -7.97 -9.08 7.29
N ASN A 12 -7.53 -8.04 8.02
CA ASN A 12 -8.37 -6.93 8.45
C ASN A 12 -8.19 -5.63 7.64
N ALA A 13 -7.38 -5.64 6.56
CA ALA A 13 -6.99 -4.42 5.83
C ALA A 13 -7.89 -4.11 4.61
N GLY A 14 -9.20 -4.45 4.70
CA GLY A 14 -10.18 -4.11 3.67
C GLY A 14 -10.01 -4.84 2.33
N GLU A 15 -10.55 -4.26 1.25
CA GLU A 15 -10.49 -4.85 -0.09
C GLU A 15 -9.05 -4.94 -0.61
N ALA A 16 -8.28 -3.85 -0.47
CA ALA A 16 -6.88 -3.81 -0.88
C ALA A 16 -6.03 -4.81 -0.09
N GLY A 17 -6.31 -4.98 1.22
CA GLY A 17 -5.68 -6.00 2.05
C GLY A 17 -5.91 -7.41 1.54
N ARG A 18 -7.17 -7.77 1.23
CA ARG A 18 -7.50 -9.09 0.65
C ARG A 18 -6.82 -9.33 -0.70
N ALA A 19 -6.75 -8.31 -1.56
CA ALA A 19 -6.05 -8.41 -2.84
C ALA A 19 -4.54 -8.57 -2.67
N CYS A 20 -3.94 -7.80 -1.76
CA CYS A 20 -2.53 -7.89 -1.39
C CYS A 20 -2.18 -9.27 -0.81
N ARG A 21 -3.04 -9.80 0.06
CA ARG A 21 -2.90 -11.14 0.65
C ARG A 21 -2.90 -12.23 -0.43
N ARG A 22 -3.83 -12.17 -1.39
CA ARG A 22 -3.85 -13.11 -2.53
C ARG A 22 -2.56 -13.02 -3.35
N ALA A 23 -2.06 -11.81 -3.59
CA ALA A 23 -0.79 -11.61 -4.30
C ALA A 23 0.39 -12.23 -3.53
N LEU A 24 0.46 -12.06 -2.22
CA LEU A 24 1.50 -12.69 -1.38
C LEU A 24 1.42 -14.21 -1.38
N MET A 25 0.21 -14.78 -1.30
CA MET A 25 0.01 -16.23 -1.38
C MET A 25 0.42 -16.79 -2.75
N ALA A 26 0.26 -16.00 -3.81
CA ALA A 26 0.71 -16.34 -5.17
C ALA A 26 2.22 -16.09 -5.40
N GLY A 27 3.00 -15.79 -4.35
CA GLY A 27 4.46 -15.64 -4.46
C GLY A 27 4.97 -14.23 -4.75
N ALA A 28 4.12 -13.18 -4.68
CA ALA A 28 4.56 -11.80 -4.91
C ALA A 28 5.74 -11.40 -4.01
N SER A 29 6.71 -10.67 -4.55
CA SER A 29 7.79 -10.08 -3.75
C SER A 29 7.24 -8.99 -2.82
N PHE A 30 7.86 -8.83 -1.65
CA PHE A 30 7.56 -7.75 -0.73
C PHE A 30 8.82 -7.21 -0.08
N GLU A 31 8.74 -5.95 0.34
CA GLU A 31 9.82 -5.24 1.02
C GLU A 31 9.19 -4.34 2.09
N ILE A 32 9.74 -4.37 3.30
CA ILE A 32 9.33 -3.52 4.42
C ILE A 32 10.55 -2.67 4.81
N TRP A 33 10.39 -1.35 4.82
CA TRP A 33 11.43 -0.43 5.26
C TRP A 33 11.25 -0.14 6.75
N PRO A 34 12.22 -0.49 7.61
CA PRO A 34 12.07 -0.36 9.05
C PRO A 34 12.15 1.11 9.54
N ASP A 35 12.55 2.03 8.67
CA ASP A 35 12.69 3.43 9.01
C ASP A 35 11.31 4.07 9.27
N PRO A 36 11.04 4.52 10.52
CA PRO A 36 9.76 5.13 10.85
C PRO A 36 9.60 6.49 10.20
N ILE A 37 8.38 6.77 9.73
CA ILE A 37 7.98 8.03 9.12
C ILE A 37 6.81 8.61 9.92
N GLU A 38 6.79 9.93 10.11
CA GLU A 38 5.70 10.61 10.80
C GLU A 38 4.35 10.36 10.11
N ALA A 39 3.37 9.87 10.87
CA ALA A 39 2.07 9.47 10.35
C ALA A 39 1.25 10.66 9.83
N PHE A 40 1.32 11.81 10.52
CA PHE A 40 0.48 12.97 10.18
C PHE A 40 0.87 13.63 8.85
N PRO A 41 2.15 13.94 8.56
CA PRO A 41 2.56 14.36 7.22
C PRO A 41 2.26 13.30 6.15
N LEU A 42 2.46 12.02 6.48
CA LEU A 42 2.19 10.92 5.56
C LEU A 42 0.72 10.84 5.16
N ALA A 43 -0.21 10.97 6.12
CA ALA A 43 -1.64 11.03 5.85
C ALA A 43 -2.01 12.16 4.88
N LYS A 44 -1.42 13.36 5.05
CA LYS A 44 -1.61 14.49 4.13
C LYS A 44 -1.07 14.21 2.73
N ILE A 45 0.09 13.54 2.62
CA ILE A 45 0.66 13.13 1.33
C ILE A 45 -0.32 12.18 0.63
N TYR A 46 -0.83 11.16 1.33
CA TYR A 46 -1.74 10.19 0.72
C TYR A 46 -3.12 10.77 0.43
N GLN A 47 -3.63 11.74 1.20
CA GLN A 47 -4.83 12.51 0.82
C GLN A 47 -4.65 13.23 -0.53
N ARG A 48 -3.49 13.87 -0.74
CA ARG A 48 -3.19 14.53 -2.02
C ARG A 48 -3.07 13.51 -3.16
N ARG A 49 -2.39 12.38 -2.90
CA ARG A 49 -2.26 11.30 -3.88
C ARG A 49 -3.61 10.67 -4.24
N ALA A 50 -4.53 10.51 -3.28
CA ALA A 50 -5.88 10.01 -3.55
C ALA A 50 -6.62 10.92 -4.52
N ARG A 51 -6.61 12.23 -4.24
CA ARG A 51 -7.23 13.24 -5.12
C ARG A 51 -6.63 13.22 -6.52
N LEU A 52 -5.30 13.14 -6.64
CA LEU A 52 -4.62 13.07 -7.93
C LEU A 52 -4.94 11.77 -8.68
N THR A 53 -4.87 10.62 -8.00
CA THR A 53 -5.17 9.29 -8.57
C THR A 53 -6.58 9.26 -9.14
N ARG A 54 -7.56 9.77 -8.37
CA ARG A 54 -8.96 9.90 -8.80
C ARG A 54 -9.10 10.85 -9.99
N ARG A 55 -8.49 12.03 -9.93
CA ARG A 55 -8.53 13.03 -11.01
C ARG A 55 -7.95 12.50 -12.32
N MET A 56 -6.91 11.66 -12.22
CA MET A 56 -6.23 11.07 -13.38
C MET A 56 -6.90 9.78 -13.88
N GLY A 57 -8.01 9.35 -13.27
CA GLY A 57 -8.71 8.12 -13.64
C GLY A 57 -7.86 6.85 -13.43
N ILE A 58 -6.87 6.89 -12.54
CA ILE A 58 -5.99 5.74 -12.30
C ILE A 58 -6.75 4.71 -11.46
N PRO A 59 -6.90 3.46 -11.93
CA PRO A 59 -7.54 2.43 -11.14
C PRO A 59 -6.76 2.19 -9.84
N SER A 60 -7.47 2.21 -8.71
CA SER A 60 -6.90 1.95 -7.39
C SER A 60 -7.87 1.16 -6.52
N LEU A 61 -7.33 0.47 -5.53
CA LEU A 61 -8.07 -0.34 -4.56
C LEU A 61 -7.83 0.23 -3.16
N GLY A 62 -8.89 0.41 -2.37
CA GLY A 62 -8.80 0.80 -0.97
C GLY A 62 -8.14 2.16 -0.69
N PHE A 63 -7.98 3.04 -1.67
CA PHE A 63 -7.24 4.30 -1.49
C PHE A 63 -7.95 5.22 -0.47
N ASP A 64 -9.24 5.46 -0.64
CA ASP A 64 -10.01 6.33 0.27
C ASP A 64 -10.12 5.73 1.69
N GLU A 65 -10.24 4.40 1.78
CA GLU A 65 -10.22 3.66 3.04
C GLU A 65 -8.87 3.83 3.75
N ALA A 66 -7.76 3.64 3.03
CA ALA A 66 -6.41 3.81 3.56
C ALA A 66 -6.16 5.24 4.06
N VAL A 67 -6.61 6.26 3.32
CA VAL A 67 -6.52 7.67 3.75
C VAL A 67 -7.29 7.91 5.05
N THR A 68 -8.49 7.32 5.17
CA THR A 68 -9.32 7.42 6.37
C THR A 68 -8.63 6.75 7.56
N GLN A 69 -8.11 5.52 7.36
CA GLN A 69 -7.38 4.77 8.39
C GLN A 69 -6.11 5.50 8.85
N LEU A 70 -5.33 6.05 7.91
CA LEU A 70 -4.14 6.85 8.24
C LEU A 70 -4.49 8.09 9.06
N GLY A 71 -5.59 8.77 8.74
CA GLY A 71 -6.06 9.94 9.50
C GLY A 71 -6.55 9.59 10.91
N ALA A 72 -7.05 8.37 11.12
CA ALA A 72 -7.63 7.91 12.38
C ALA A 72 -6.70 7.01 13.23
N CYS A 73 -5.50 6.66 12.73
CA CYS A 73 -4.68 5.61 13.36
C CYS A 73 -4.12 5.97 14.75
N GLY A 74 -4.03 7.27 15.10
CA GLY A 74 -3.52 7.74 16.39
C GLY A 74 -2.03 7.49 16.63
N LEU A 75 -1.32 6.88 15.68
CA LEU A 75 0.11 6.60 15.79
C LEU A 75 0.92 7.84 15.41
N GLN A 76 2.04 8.07 16.10
CA GLN A 76 2.99 9.13 15.73
C GLN A 76 3.81 8.76 14.51
N HIS A 77 4.21 7.49 14.42
CA HIS A 77 5.06 6.96 13.36
C HIS A 77 4.44 5.73 12.72
N LEU A 78 4.81 5.49 11.47
CA LEU A 78 4.47 4.31 10.69
C LEU A 78 5.71 3.84 9.96
N ILE A 79 5.81 2.54 9.71
CA ILE A 79 6.77 2.00 8.75
C ILE A 79 6.05 1.65 7.45
N LEU A 80 6.79 1.71 6.35
CA LEU A 80 6.22 1.48 5.03
C LEU A 80 6.58 0.10 4.52
N GLY A 81 5.68 -0.46 3.73
CA GLY A 81 5.93 -1.68 2.99
C GLY A 81 5.37 -1.62 1.58
N ILE A 82 5.86 -2.50 0.73
CA ILE A 82 5.39 -2.66 -0.63
C ILE A 82 5.24 -4.13 -0.97
N VAL A 83 4.21 -4.45 -1.76
CA VAL A 83 4.08 -5.76 -2.42
C VAL A 83 4.02 -5.55 -3.93
N LYS A 84 4.92 -6.23 -4.63
CA LYS A 84 5.01 -6.26 -6.09
C LYS A 84 4.80 -7.70 -6.55
N SER A 85 3.65 -7.94 -7.15
CA SER A 85 3.35 -9.18 -7.88
C SER A 85 3.76 -9.03 -9.34
N THR A 86 3.89 -10.09 -10.11
CA THR A 86 3.88 -10.07 -11.58
C THR A 86 2.46 -10.23 -12.11
N GLU A 87 1.67 -11.07 -11.43
CA GLU A 87 0.30 -11.47 -11.79
C GLU A 87 -0.80 -10.43 -11.46
N SER A 88 -0.63 -9.65 -10.39
CA SER A 88 -1.60 -8.60 -10.03
C SER A 88 -1.42 -7.37 -10.91
N ASP A 89 -2.49 -6.80 -11.42
CA ASP A 89 -2.45 -5.47 -12.07
C ASP A 89 -2.10 -4.33 -11.11
N TYR A 90 -2.13 -4.60 -9.80
CA TYR A 90 -1.88 -3.63 -8.75
C TYR A 90 -0.54 -3.85 -8.07
N ARG A 91 0.15 -2.74 -7.81
CA ARG A 91 1.22 -2.61 -6.81
C ARG A 91 0.58 -2.18 -5.49
N PHE A 92 0.91 -2.85 -4.39
CA PHE A 92 0.31 -2.54 -3.09
C PHE A 92 1.27 -1.75 -2.20
N GLN A 93 0.76 -0.69 -1.59
CA GLN A 93 1.43 0.05 -0.53
C GLN A 93 0.84 -0.37 0.81
N LEU A 94 1.73 -0.68 1.75
CA LEU A 94 1.42 -1.04 3.13
C LEU A 94 1.87 0.09 4.06
N PHE A 95 1.09 0.29 5.11
CA PHE A 95 1.40 1.15 6.24
C PHE A 95 1.27 0.30 7.49
N LEU A 96 2.34 0.17 8.25
CA LEU A 96 2.36 -0.66 9.44
C LEU A 96 2.66 0.18 10.68
N SER A 97 2.25 -0.34 11.84
CA SER A 97 2.71 0.18 13.12
C SER A 97 4.25 0.09 13.23
N PRO A 98 4.91 0.93 14.05
CA PRO A 98 6.38 0.95 14.17
C PRO A 98 7.01 -0.38 14.57
N ASP A 99 6.26 -1.22 15.30
CA ASP A 99 6.66 -2.56 15.72
C ASP A 99 6.44 -3.63 14.64
N ALA A 100 5.90 -3.26 13.48
CA ALA A 100 5.51 -4.16 12.39
C ALA A 100 4.49 -5.24 12.80
N LEU A 101 3.74 -5.06 13.89
CA LEU A 101 2.77 -6.06 14.37
C LEU A 101 1.36 -5.85 13.83
N ARG A 102 1.11 -4.74 13.12
CA ARG A 102 -0.21 -4.42 12.58
C ARG A 102 -0.09 -3.70 11.25
N VAL A 103 -0.87 -4.13 10.26
CA VAL A 103 -1.17 -3.31 9.07
C VAL A 103 -2.23 -2.28 9.45
N VAL A 104 -1.84 -1.01 9.44
CA VAL A 104 -2.70 0.14 9.73
C VAL A 104 -3.58 0.47 8.54
N ALA A 105 -3.01 0.40 7.34
CA ALA A 105 -3.71 0.62 6.09
C ALA A 105 -3.02 -0.12 4.94
N CYS A 106 -3.79 -0.44 3.90
CA CYS A 106 -3.32 -1.02 2.66
C CYS A 106 -4.04 -0.37 1.47
N LEU A 107 -3.32 -0.06 0.40
CA LEU A 107 -3.91 0.39 -0.86
C LEU A 107 -3.22 -0.24 -2.07
N GLY A 108 -3.95 -0.39 -3.16
CA GLY A 108 -3.44 -0.86 -4.45
C GLY A 108 -3.51 0.24 -5.51
N VAL A 109 -2.48 0.39 -6.32
CA VAL A 109 -2.48 1.30 -7.49
C VAL A 109 -2.14 0.50 -8.74
N SER A 110 -2.89 0.71 -9.82
CA SER A 110 -2.66 0.00 -11.08
C SER A 110 -1.27 0.30 -11.66
N LYS A 111 -0.58 -0.75 -12.10
CA LYS A 111 0.72 -0.69 -12.79
C LYS A 111 0.62 -0.18 -14.22
N GLN A 112 -0.57 -0.04 -14.79
CA GLN A 112 -0.75 0.30 -16.20
C GLN A 112 -0.05 1.63 -16.56
N ARG A 113 0.10 2.56 -15.60
CA ARG A 113 0.84 3.81 -15.79
C ARG A 113 2.36 3.70 -15.55
N GLU A 114 2.82 2.73 -14.77
CA GLU A 114 4.27 2.42 -14.65
C GLU A 114 4.80 1.87 -15.99
N ARG A 115 4.00 1.05 -16.69
CA ARG A 115 4.34 0.56 -18.04
C ARG A 115 4.41 1.67 -19.09
N SER A 116 3.51 2.65 -19.04
CA SER A 116 3.51 3.79 -19.97
C SER A 116 4.59 4.84 -19.71
N ALA A 117 5.22 4.84 -18.53
CA ALA A 117 6.31 5.77 -18.20
C ALA A 117 7.71 5.25 -18.59
N HIS A 118 7.80 4.00 -19.08
CA HIS A 118 9.07 3.39 -19.53
C HIS A 118 9.16 3.28 -21.07
N THR A 119 8.38 4.09 -21.80
CA THR A 119 8.46 4.18 -23.26
C THR A 119 8.92 5.58 -23.66
N THR A 120 10.15 5.93 -23.29
CA THR A 120 10.93 6.91 -24.06
C THR A 120 11.96 6.07 -24.83
N PRO A 121 11.80 5.87 -26.14
CA PRO A 121 12.89 5.37 -26.97
C PRO A 121 13.90 6.50 -27.20
N ASP A 122 15.19 6.19 -27.05
CA ASP A 122 16.29 6.96 -27.66
C ASP A 122 16.19 6.89 -29.19
#